data_AF-A6H9J4-F1
#
_entry.id   AF-A6H9J4-F1
#
_cell.length_a   1.000
_cell.length_b   1.000
_cell.length_c   1.000
_cell.angle_alpha   90.00
_cell.angle_beta   90.00
_cell.angle_gamma   90.00
#
_symmetry.space_group_name_H-M   'P 1'
#
loop_
_entity.id
_entity.type
_entity.pdbx_description
1 polymer ?
#
loop_
_entity_poly.entity_id
_entity_poly.type
_entity_poly.pdbx_seq_one_letter_code
_entity_poly.pdbx_strand_id
1 'polypeptide(L)'
;MGVKKKREMQFAALTVCHQDLETLRSFADVEGKNLASLLLHCVQLTDGVSQIHSVKQIVPLLEKVDKNGVCDPIIQRCLDILASIYFSLTLKNPLKKVLASSLNGLPECFLNEAAHSFTFHLQEELDTADLHSYRKVMDNISSCMENFNLGKP
;
A
#
# COMPACT_ATOMS: atom_id res chain seq x y z
N MET A 1 31.56 22.28 -18.94
CA MET A 1 30.12 22.04 -18.67
C MET A 1 30.00 20.77 -17.83
N GLY A 2 29.72 20.91 -16.53
CA GLY A 2 29.61 19.77 -15.62
C GLY A 2 28.33 18.99 -15.89
N VAL A 3 28.46 17.79 -16.45
CA VAL A 3 27.35 16.85 -16.60
C VAL A 3 26.95 16.41 -15.19
N LYS A 4 25.87 17.00 -14.66
CA LYS A 4 25.25 16.55 -13.42
C LYS A 4 24.78 15.11 -13.65
N LYS A 5 25.57 14.14 -13.18
CA LYS A 5 25.19 12.72 -13.14
C LYS A 5 23.94 12.63 -12.27
N LYS A 6 22.78 12.50 -12.91
CA LYS A 6 21.49 12.29 -12.26
C LYS A 6 21.65 10.98 -11.49
N ARG A 7 21.83 11.08 -10.18
CA ARG A 7 21.91 9.93 -9.28
C ARG A 7 20.53 9.29 -9.37
N GLU A 8 20.37 8.28 -10.21
CA GLU A 8 19.21 7.42 -10.18
C GLU A 8 19.16 6.89 -8.75
N MET A 9 18.25 7.48 -7.99
CA MET A 9 17.99 7.11 -6.62
C MET A 9 17.39 5.72 -6.74
N GLN A 10 18.19 4.69 -6.49
CA GLN A 10 17.70 3.32 -6.40
C GLN A 10 16.72 3.31 -5.22
N PHE A 11 15.44 3.48 -5.54
CA PHE A 11 14.37 3.37 -4.58
C PHE A 11 14.26 1.90 -4.22
N ALA A 12 14.16 1.59 -2.93
CA ALA A 12 13.83 0.23 -2.53
C ALA A 12 12.48 -0.12 -3.17
N ALA A 13 12.50 -1.13 -4.04
CA ALA A 13 11.31 -1.63 -4.71
C ALA A 13 10.27 -2.05 -3.67
N LEU A 14 9.00 -1.98 -4.03
CA LEU A 14 7.93 -2.61 -3.27
C LEU A 14 8.24 -4.08 -3.03
N THR A 15 8.11 -4.51 -1.79
CA THR A 15 8.24 -5.92 -1.40
C THR A 15 7.03 -6.30 -0.57
N VAL A 16 6.68 -7.58 -0.62
CA VAL A 16 5.57 -8.21 0.08
C VAL A 16 6.04 -9.55 0.59
N CYS A 17 5.43 -10.05 1.67
CA CYS A 17 5.78 -11.36 2.18
C CYS A 17 5.33 -12.47 1.20
N HIS A 18 5.86 -13.68 1.35
CA HIS A 18 5.50 -14.80 0.50
C HIS A 18 4.00 -15.10 0.54
N GLN A 19 3.38 -15.00 1.72
CA GLN A 19 1.96 -15.26 1.88
C GLN A 19 1.08 -14.24 1.13
N ASP A 20 1.45 -12.96 1.19
CA ASP A 20 0.77 -11.89 0.45
C ASP A 20 0.92 -12.10 -1.07
N LEU A 21 2.10 -12.53 -1.54
CA LEU A 21 2.31 -12.84 -2.95
C LEU A 21 1.41 -13.97 -3.46
N GLU A 22 1.32 -15.07 -2.71
CA GLU A 22 0.45 -16.19 -3.08
C GLU A 22 -1.03 -15.79 -3.04
N THR A 23 -1.41 -14.96 -2.06
CA THR A 23 -2.76 -14.41 -1.97
C THR A 23 -3.10 -13.57 -3.20
N LEU A 24 -2.22 -12.65 -3.60
CA LEU A 24 -2.40 -11.85 -4.82
C LEU A 24 -2.50 -12.71 -6.07
N ARG A 25 -1.68 -13.76 -6.19
CA ARG A 25 -1.76 -14.71 -7.33
C ARG A 25 -3.10 -15.45 -7.37
N SER A 26 -3.62 -15.85 -6.22
CA SER A 26 -4.90 -16.56 -6.14
C SER A 26 -6.11 -15.68 -6.48
N PHE A 27 -6.01 -14.37 -6.24
CA PHE A 27 -7.08 -13.42 -6.49
C PHE A 27 -6.94 -12.64 -7.79
N ALA A 28 -5.78 -12.67 -8.45
CA ALA A 28 -5.59 -12.01 -9.74
C ALA A 28 -6.55 -12.59 -10.77
N ASP A 29 -7.33 -11.71 -11.41
CA ASP A 29 -8.23 -12.07 -12.49
C ASP A 29 -7.46 -12.30 -13.80
N VAL A 30 -8.01 -13.15 -14.66
CA VAL A 30 -7.41 -13.49 -15.96
C VAL A 30 -7.25 -12.26 -16.86
N GLU A 31 -8.14 -11.28 -16.72
CA GLU A 31 -8.08 -10.04 -17.51
C GLU A 31 -7.07 -9.02 -16.97
N GLY A 32 -6.54 -9.23 -15.76
CA GLY A 32 -5.59 -8.34 -15.11
C GLY A 32 -6.18 -6.99 -14.68
N LYS A 33 -7.50 -6.91 -14.49
CA LYS A 33 -8.23 -5.64 -14.26
C LYS A 33 -8.61 -5.40 -12.82
N ASN A 34 -8.54 -6.41 -11.95
CA ASN A 34 -8.88 -6.25 -10.55
C ASN A 34 -7.69 -5.73 -9.72
N LEU A 35 -7.98 -5.36 -8.46
CA LEU A 35 -6.98 -4.76 -7.59
C LEU A 35 -5.83 -5.74 -7.28
N ALA A 36 -6.12 -7.04 -7.12
CA ALA A 36 -5.11 -8.05 -6.85
C ALA A 36 -4.11 -8.16 -8.02
N SER A 37 -4.59 -8.17 -9.26
CA SER A 37 -3.77 -8.15 -10.47
C SER A 37 -2.90 -6.90 -10.55
N LEU A 38 -3.45 -5.73 -10.22
CA LEU A 38 -2.68 -4.48 -10.19
C LEU A 38 -1.55 -4.53 -9.15
N LEU A 39 -1.83 -5.01 -7.94
CA LEU A 39 -0.83 -5.13 -6.87
C LEU A 39 0.22 -6.18 -7.21
N LEU A 40 -0.19 -7.32 -7.78
CA LEU A 40 0.72 -8.37 -8.23
C LEU A 40 1.68 -7.85 -9.31
N HIS A 41 1.18 -7.10 -10.28
CA HIS A 41 2.00 -6.44 -11.28
C HIS A 41 2.96 -5.43 -10.61
N CYS A 42 2.47 -4.62 -9.68
CA CYS A 42 3.27 -3.61 -9.00
C CYS A 42 4.49 -4.18 -8.29
N VAL A 43 4.34 -5.31 -7.58
CA VAL A 43 5.43 -5.96 -6.84
C VAL A 43 6.42 -6.70 -7.75
N GLN A 44 6.03 -7.01 -8.99
CA GLN A 44 6.92 -7.61 -9.99
C GLN A 44 7.78 -6.57 -10.72
N LEU A 45 7.43 -5.28 -10.65
CA LEU A 45 8.20 -4.20 -11.26
C LEU A 45 9.51 -3.97 -10.50
N THR A 46 10.59 -3.76 -11.25
CA THR A 46 11.94 -3.56 -10.69
C THR A 46 12.34 -2.09 -10.58
N ASP A 47 11.57 -1.18 -11.17
CA ASP A 47 11.85 0.25 -11.16
C ASP A 47 10.78 1.05 -10.40
N GLY A 48 11.24 1.99 -9.58
CA GLY A 48 10.36 2.79 -8.74
C GLY A 48 9.40 3.70 -9.52
N VAL A 49 9.71 4.06 -10.76
CA VAL A 49 8.85 4.93 -11.56
C VAL A 49 7.61 4.16 -12.02
N SER A 50 7.78 2.96 -12.55
CA SER A 50 6.66 2.08 -12.93
C SER A 50 5.83 1.69 -11.71
N GLN A 51 6.48 1.43 -10.56
CA GLN A 51 5.76 1.20 -9.30
C GLN A 51 4.88 2.38 -8.90
N ILE A 52 5.40 3.61 -8.98
CA ILE A 52 4.61 4.83 -8.72
C ILE A 52 3.40 4.93 -9.66
N HIS A 53 3.58 4.65 -10.95
CA HIS A 53 2.46 4.68 -11.91
C HIS A 53 1.41 3.62 -11.58
N SER A 54 1.84 2.41 -11.20
CA SER A 54 0.96 1.32 -10.80
C SER A 54 0.15 1.68 -9.55
N VAL A 55 0.79 2.23 -8.51
CA VAL A 55 0.12 2.67 -7.28
C VAL A 55 -0.94 3.75 -7.56
N LYS A 56 -0.67 4.67 -8.49
CA LYS A 56 -1.63 5.70 -8.89
C LYS A 56 -2.91 5.13 -9.53
N GLN A 57 -2.90 3.89 -10.02
CA GLN A 57 -4.09 3.25 -10.59
C GLN A 57 -5.02 2.64 -9.53
N ILE A 58 -4.62 2.56 -8.25
CA ILE A 58 -5.45 1.96 -7.19
C ILE A 58 -6.81 2.65 -7.08
N VAL A 59 -6.83 3.98 -6.96
CA VAL A 59 -8.08 4.74 -6.84
C VAL A 59 -8.95 4.65 -8.09
N PRO A 60 -8.43 4.93 -9.32
CA PRO A 60 -9.23 4.78 -10.55
C PRO A 60 -9.83 3.38 -10.76
N LEU A 61 -9.18 2.34 -10.23
CA LEU A 61 -9.69 0.97 -10.29
C LEU A 61 -10.84 0.80 -9.29
N LEU A 62 -10.65 1.21 -8.04
CA LEU A 62 -11.67 1.11 -6.99
C LEU A 62 -12.89 1.98 -7.26
N GLU A 63 -12.76 3.11 -7.96
CA GLU A 63 -13.89 3.94 -8.38
C GLU A 63 -14.88 3.21 -9.32
N LYS A 64 -14.39 2.20 -10.05
CA LYS A 64 -15.18 1.40 -11.00
C LYS A 64 -15.84 0.18 -10.37
N VAL A 65 -15.47 -0.15 -9.13
CA VAL A 65 -16.08 -1.28 -8.40
C VAL A 65 -17.52 -0.91 -8.04
N ASP A 66 -18.43 -1.87 -8.22
CA ASP A 66 -19.83 -1.70 -7.86
C ASP A 66 -20.00 -1.43 -6.36
N LYS A 67 -20.76 -0.39 -6.02
CA LYS A 67 -20.86 0.18 -4.66
C LYS A 67 -22.06 -0.34 -3.89
N ASN A 68 -22.64 -1.47 -4.30
CA ASN A 68 -23.90 -2.02 -3.80
C ASN A 68 -23.85 -2.62 -2.37
N GLY A 69 -22.92 -2.15 -1.52
CA GLY A 69 -23.09 -2.13 -0.07
C GLY A 69 -22.19 -3.06 0.75
N VAL A 70 -21.54 -4.06 0.14
CA VAL A 70 -20.56 -4.91 0.84
C VAL A 70 -19.23 -4.84 0.11
N CYS A 71 -18.17 -4.48 0.84
CA CYS A 71 -16.81 -4.53 0.30
C CYS A 71 -16.46 -5.98 -0.07
N ASP A 72 -16.09 -6.20 -1.34
CA ASP A 72 -15.66 -7.50 -1.84
C ASP A 72 -14.50 -8.04 -0.95
N PRO A 73 -14.58 -9.29 -0.45
CA PRO A 73 -13.50 -9.90 0.32
C PRO A 73 -12.13 -9.81 -0.36
N ILE A 74 -12.06 -9.85 -1.69
CA ILE A 74 -10.82 -9.66 -2.44
C ILE A 74 -10.27 -8.24 -2.24
N ILE A 75 -11.13 -7.23 -2.26
CA ILE A 75 -10.73 -5.84 -2.02
C ILE A 75 -10.25 -5.68 -0.58
N GLN A 76 -10.96 -6.23 0.39
CA GLN A 76 -10.53 -6.22 1.78
C GLN A 76 -9.12 -6.83 1.94
N ARG A 77 -8.89 -8.00 1.33
CA ARG A 77 -7.55 -8.64 1.33
C ARG A 77 -6.49 -7.81 0.61
N CYS A 78 -6.84 -7.10 -0.45
CA CYS A 78 -5.92 -6.18 -1.10
C CYS A 78 -5.59 -4.96 -0.22
N LEU A 79 -6.54 -4.47 0.58
CA LEU A 79 -6.33 -3.39 1.54
C LEU A 79 -5.42 -3.84 2.70
N ASP A 80 -5.59 -5.07 3.19
CA ASP A 80 -4.67 -5.70 4.15
C ASP A 80 -3.23 -5.71 3.59
N ILE A 81 -3.05 -6.19 2.36
CA ILE A 81 -1.73 -6.25 1.72
C ILE A 81 -1.15 -4.86 1.48
N LEU A 82 -1.98 -3.86 1.14
CA LEU A 82 -1.55 -2.47 1.02
C LEU A 82 -1.05 -1.88 2.34
N ALA A 83 -1.67 -2.24 3.47
CA ALA A 83 -1.19 -1.86 4.80
C ALA A 83 0.16 -2.50 5.13
N SER A 84 0.28 -3.82 4.93
CA SER A 84 1.55 -4.57 5.06
C SER A 84 2.68 -3.94 4.23
N ILE A 85 2.40 -3.66 2.96
CA ILE A 85 3.28 -2.92 2.06
C ILE A 85 3.69 -1.57 2.67
N TYR A 86 2.72 -0.75 3.08
CA TYR A 86 2.98 0.60 3.56
C TYR A 86 3.91 0.60 4.79
N PHE A 87 3.71 -0.34 5.72
CA PHE A 87 4.49 -0.46 6.94
C PHE A 87 5.86 -1.10 6.76
N SER A 88 6.08 -1.84 5.67
CA SER A 88 7.42 -2.33 5.28
C SER A 88 8.31 -1.22 4.72
N LEU A 89 7.72 -0.16 4.15
CA LEU A 89 8.47 0.94 3.54
C LEU A 89 9.03 1.90 4.59
N THR A 90 10.27 2.35 4.40
CA THR A 90 10.89 3.39 5.24
C THR A 90 10.30 4.77 4.95
N LEU A 91 10.33 5.69 5.93
CA LEU A 91 9.83 7.08 5.79
C LEU A 91 10.44 7.85 4.60
N LYS A 92 11.67 7.50 4.21
CA LYS A 92 12.39 8.15 3.09
C LYS A 92 12.01 7.56 1.73
N ASN A 93 11.26 6.46 1.68
CA ASN A 93 10.86 5.84 0.43
C ASN A 93 9.72 6.65 -0.22
N PRO A 94 9.89 7.15 -1.47
CA PRO A 94 8.82 7.91 -2.14
C PRO A 94 7.55 7.10 -2.36
N LEU A 95 7.64 5.77 -2.51
CA LEU A 95 6.46 4.92 -2.67
C LEU A 95 5.57 4.97 -1.44
N LYS A 96 6.12 5.13 -0.22
CA LYS A 96 5.33 5.29 1.00
C LYS A 96 4.44 6.54 0.91
N LYS A 97 5.00 7.65 0.42
CA LYS A 97 4.26 8.91 0.24
C LYS A 97 3.21 8.81 -0.88
N VAL A 98 3.56 8.17 -2.00
CA VAL A 98 2.63 7.98 -3.12
C VAL A 98 1.47 7.08 -2.69
N LEU A 99 1.75 5.98 -1.99
CA LEU A 99 0.72 5.12 -1.39
C LEU A 99 -0.19 5.91 -0.45
N ALA A 100 0.39 6.71 0.46
CA ALA A 100 -0.40 7.55 1.35
C ALA A 100 -1.35 8.48 0.58
N SER A 101 -0.82 9.17 -0.44
CA SER A 101 -1.60 10.07 -1.28
C SER A 101 -2.71 9.34 -2.03
N SER A 102 -2.45 8.15 -2.57
CA SER A 102 -3.46 7.35 -3.25
C SER A 102 -4.54 6.87 -2.27
N LEU A 103 -4.15 6.38 -1.10
CA LEU A 103 -5.08 5.89 -0.09
C LEU A 103 -5.97 7.00 0.49
N ASN A 104 -5.49 8.24 0.58
CA ASN A 104 -6.32 9.39 0.93
C ASN A 104 -7.36 9.75 -0.15
N GLY A 105 -7.17 9.29 -1.38
CA GLY A 105 -8.12 9.46 -2.48
C GLY A 105 -9.09 8.28 -2.61
N LEU A 106 -9.13 7.35 -1.66
CA LEU A 106 -10.03 6.21 -1.72
C LEU A 106 -11.50 6.66 -1.77
N PRO A 107 -12.35 5.97 -2.54
CA PRO A 107 -13.79 6.16 -2.45
C PRO A 107 -14.30 5.93 -1.02
N GLU A 108 -15.31 6.70 -0.61
CA GLU A 108 -15.85 6.68 0.76
C GLU A 108 -16.24 5.28 1.25
N CYS A 109 -16.78 4.44 0.35
CA CYS A 109 -17.19 3.07 0.62
C CYS A 109 -16.05 2.11 0.99
N PHE A 110 -14.78 2.52 0.86
CA PHE A 110 -13.61 1.72 1.24
C PHE A 110 -12.81 2.33 2.39
N LEU A 111 -13.19 3.53 2.87
CA LEU A 111 -12.41 4.22 3.90
C LEU A 111 -12.40 3.46 5.22
N ASN A 112 -13.53 2.84 5.60
CA ASN A 112 -13.63 2.10 6.85
C ASN A 112 -12.80 0.81 6.81
N GLU A 113 -12.87 0.05 5.71
CA GLU A 113 -12.11 -1.17 5.50
C GLU A 113 -10.61 -0.86 5.41
N ALA A 114 -10.23 0.23 4.76
CA ALA A 114 -8.84 0.69 4.73
C ALA A 114 -8.35 1.08 6.13
N ALA A 115 -9.13 1.87 6.87
CA ALA A 115 -8.78 2.24 8.24
C ALA A 115 -8.62 1.00 9.13
N HIS A 116 -9.57 0.06 9.07
CA HIS A 116 -9.49 -1.21 9.79
C HIS A 116 -8.22 -1.98 9.45
N SER A 117 -7.90 -2.15 8.16
CA SER A 117 -6.71 -2.87 7.70
C SER A 117 -5.43 -2.25 8.26
N PHE A 118 -5.32 -0.92 8.23
CA PHE A 118 -4.16 -0.19 8.74
C PHE A 118 -4.05 -0.27 10.27
N THR A 119 -5.16 -0.12 10.99
CA THR A 119 -5.18 -0.22 12.45
C THR A 119 -4.84 -1.64 12.91
N PHE A 120 -5.36 -2.67 12.25
CA PHE A 120 -5.06 -4.06 12.54
C PHE A 120 -3.57 -4.36 12.41
N HIS A 121 -2.94 -3.93 11.31
CA HIS A 121 -1.50 -4.15 11.09
C HIS A 121 -0.62 -3.36 12.06
N LEU A 122 -1.00 -2.13 12.43
CA LEU A 122 -0.28 -1.38 13.46
C LEU A 122 -0.39 -2.06 14.83
N GLN A 123 -1.56 -2.59 15.16
CA GLN A 123 -1.76 -3.34 16.39
C GLN A 123 -0.90 -4.61 16.38
N GLU A 124 -0.88 -5.37 15.29
CA GLU A 124 -0.03 -6.56 15.16
C GLU A 124 1.47 -6.22 15.26
N GLU A 125 1.92 -5.14 14.60
CA GLU A 125 3.31 -4.65 14.73
C GLU A 125 3.63 -4.27 16.18
N LEU A 126 2.68 -3.68 16.92
CA LEU A 126 2.87 -3.29 18.33
C LEU A 126 2.87 -4.50 19.26
N ASP A 127 1.98 -5.46 19.05
CA ASP A 127 1.83 -6.67 19.87
C ASP A 127 3.04 -7.61 19.72
N THR A 128 3.69 -7.58 18.56
CA THR A 128 4.87 -8.39 18.25
C THR A 128 6.20 -7.63 18.37
N ALA A 129 6.16 -6.34 18.74
CA ALA A 129 7.34 -5.49 18.81
C ALA A 129 8.32 -5.95 19.92
N ASP A 130 9.60 -5.94 19.58
CA ASP A 130 10.72 -6.04 20.49
C ASP A 130 11.42 -4.67 20.67
N LEU A 131 12.44 -4.63 21.53
CA LEU A 131 13.17 -3.40 21.84
C LEU A 131 13.80 -2.73 20.60
N HIS A 132 14.10 -3.51 19.56
CA HIS A 132 14.76 -3.04 18.34
C HIS A 132 13.76 -2.53 17.30
N SER A 133 12.53 -3.01 17.32
CA SER A 133 11.47 -2.67 16.37
C SER A 133 10.57 -1.52 16.84
N TYR A 134 10.53 -1.17 18.13
CA TYR A 134 9.72 -0.05 18.63
C TYR A 134 9.91 1.26 17.87
N ARG A 135 11.16 1.60 17.47
CA ARG A 135 11.39 2.81 16.67
C ARG A 135 10.63 2.75 15.34
N LYS A 136 10.67 1.60 14.65
CA LYS A 136 9.96 1.39 13.39
C LYS A 136 8.44 1.51 13.60
N VAL A 137 7.91 0.92 14.66
CA VAL A 137 6.48 0.99 15.00
C VAL A 137 6.06 2.44 15.25
N MET A 138 6.83 3.18 16.06
CA MET A 138 6.57 4.61 16.31
C MET A 138 6.66 5.46 15.04
N ASP A 139 7.64 5.20 14.17
CA ASP A 139 7.77 5.86 12.88
C ASP A 139 6.55 5.57 11.99
N ASN A 140 6.04 4.33 11.99
CA ASN A 140 4.86 3.92 11.24
C ASN A 140 3.58 4.59 11.77
N ILE A 141 3.40 4.68 13.09
CA ILE A 141 2.29 5.41 13.72
C ILE A 141 2.35 6.90 13.35
N SER A 142 3.53 7.55 13.49
CA SER A 142 3.71 8.96 13.12
C SER A 142 3.40 9.18 11.64
N SER A 143 3.90 8.27 10.78
CA SER A 143 3.63 8.30 9.35
C SER A 143 2.14 8.25 9.03
N CYS A 144 1.36 7.45 9.75
CA CYS A 144 -0.09 7.43 9.58
C CYS A 144 -0.74 8.75 9.99
N MET A 145 -0.38 9.30 11.16
CA MET A 145 -0.96 10.55 11.65
C MET A 145 -0.65 11.76 10.76
N GLU A 146 0.55 11.79 10.17
CA GLU A 146 0.99 12.86 9.29
C GLU A 146 0.42 12.75 7.88
N ASN A 147 0.30 11.53 7.36
CA ASN A 147 0.03 11.32 5.94
C ASN A 147 -1.37 10.81 5.63
N PHE A 148 -2.15 10.32 6.60
CA PHE A 148 -3.52 9.85 6.35
C PHE A 148 -4.59 10.80 6.85
N ASN A 149 -5.67 10.90 6.06
CA ASN A 149 -6.96 11.44 6.46
C ASN A 149 -7.98 10.34 6.77
N LEU A 150 -7.58 9.06 6.65
CA LEU A 150 -8.40 7.90 6.99
C LEU A 150 -8.84 7.98 8.46
N GLY A 151 -10.15 7.88 8.71
CA GLY A 151 -10.71 7.92 10.07
C GLY A 151 -10.81 9.30 10.71
N LYS A 152 -10.59 10.40 9.97
CA LYS A 152 -10.97 11.74 10.43
C LYS A 152 -12.50 11.88 10.43
N PRO A 153 -13.11 12.41 11.50
CA PRO A 153 -14.56 12.61 11.60
C PRO A 153 -15.08 13.67 10.61
#